data_AF-A0A1B6JHR5-F1
#
_entry.id   AF-A0A1B6JHR5-F1
#
_cell.length_a   1.000
_cell.length_b   1.000
_cell.length_c   1.000
_cell.angle_alpha   90.00
_cell.angle_beta   90.00
_cell.angle_gamma   90.00
#
_symmetry.space_group_name_H-M   'P 1'
#
loop_
_entity.id
_entity.type
_entity.pdbx_description
1 polymer ?
#
loop_
_entity_poly.entity_id
_entity_poly.type
_entity_poly.pdbx_seq_one_letter_code
_entity_poly.pdbx_strand_id
1 'polypeptide(L)'
;NVTGAGLLHSQRSPAILAVYKCPVIINVNVSHCASHGISLISPQYTVSLLFNWVQHTLGVGVTIASLTGEGREGGESSFTPARQLPLPAHIFGLVDVCDPAKEIVVQERVVLYYKYNNKPVSCVKIFYNEFR
;
A
#
# COMPACT_ATOMS: atom_id res chain seq x y z
N ASN A 1 0.57 -21.22 6.12
CA ASN A 1 -0.90 -21.17 6.19
C ASN A 1 -1.29 -19.95 7.01
N VAL A 2 -2.16 -19.09 6.50
CA VAL A 2 -2.66 -17.87 7.16
C VAL A 2 -4.18 -17.95 7.18
N THR A 3 -4.78 -17.97 8.37
CA THR A 3 -6.23 -18.15 8.53
C THR A 3 -6.77 -17.14 9.53
N GLY A 4 -7.92 -16.52 9.26
CA GLY A 4 -8.54 -15.56 10.21
C GLY A 4 -7.84 -14.21 10.29
N ALA A 5 -6.90 -13.91 9.39
CA ALA A 5 -6.22 -12.61 9.32
C ALA A 5 -7.16 -11.51 8.80
N GLY A 6 -6.69 -10.27 8.71
CA GLY A 6 -7.46 -9.20 8.06
C GLY A 6 -7.71 -7.96 8.91
N LEU A 7 -7.30 -7.99 10.18
CA LEU A 7 -7.47 -6.92 11.15
C LEU A 7 -6.13 -6.61 11.84
N LEU A 8 -5.71 -5.35 11.79
CA LEU A 8 -4.54 -4.84 12.49
C LEU A 8 -4.99 -3.58 13.25
N HIS A 9 -4.84 -3.58 14.59
CA HIS A 9 -5.28 -2.47 15.46
C HIS A 9 -6.72 -2.01 15.17
N SER A 10 -7.65 -2.96 15.05
CA SER A 10 -9.07 -2.72 14.71
C SER A 10 -9.32 -2.08 13.34
N GLN A 11 -8.32 -2.06 12.46
CA GLN A 11 -8.44 -1.60 11.08
C GLN A 11 -8.25 -2.74 10.08
N ARG A 12 -8.93 -2.66 8.94
CA ARG A 12 -8.79 -3.67 7.88
C ARG A 12 -7.39 -3.62 7.27
N SER A 13 -6.69 -4.74 7.27
CA SER A 13 -5.36 -4.90 6.67
C SER A 13 -5.30 -6.20 5.87
N PRO A 14 -4.62 -6.27 4.72
CA PRO A 14 -4.43 -7.52 3.98
C PRO A 14 -3.78 -8.60 4.85
N ALA A 15 -4.05 -9.88 4.58
CA ALA A 15 -3.40 -10.99 5.27
C ALA A 15 -1.89 -11.03 5.01
N ILE A 16 -1.48 -10.71 3.78
CA ILE A 16 -0.08 -10.47 3.39
C ILE A 16 -0.01 -9.12 2.69
N LEU A 17 0.82 -8.23 3.22
CA LEU A 17 1.06 -6.90 2.66
C LEU A 17 2.55 -6.73 2.37
N ALA A 18 2.89 -6.35 1.15
CA ALA A 18 4.24 -5.94 0.78
C ALA A 18 4.21 -4.57 0.10
N VAL A 19 5.00 -3.63 0.63
CA VAL A 19 5.11 -2.26 0.11
C VAL A 19 6.54 -2.05 -0.35
N TYR A 20 6.73 -1.65 -1.61
CA TYR A 20 8.04 -1.40 -2.20
C TYR A 20 9.00 -2.61 -2.17
N LYS A 21 8.45 -3.80 -1.99
CA LYS A 21 9.17 -5.08 -1.97
C LYS A 21 8.70 -5.95 -3.13
N CYS A 22 9.59 -6.82 -3.59
CA CYS A 22 9.33 -7.77 -4.66
C CYS A 22 9.37 -9.18 -4.05
N PRO A 23 8.31 -9.61 -3.34
CA PRO A 23 8.35 -10.86 -2.59
C PRO A 23 8.26 -12.08 -3.52
N VAL A 24 8.81 -13.17 -3.02
CA VAL A 24 8.57 -14.53 -3.53
C VAL A 24 7.64 -15.22 -2.53
N ILE A 25 6.39 -15.45 -2.92
CA ILE A 25 5.36 -16.08 -2.11
C ILE A 25 5.00 -17.41 -2.78
N ILE A 26 5.36 -18.51 -2.13
CA ILE A 26 5.19 -19.86 -2.68
C ILE A 26 4.48 -20.75 -1.66
N ASN A 27 3.52 -21.56 -2.11
CA ASN A 27 2.81 -22.55 -1.27
C ASN A 27 2.10 -21.92 -0.06
N VAL A 28 1.58 -20.70 -0.20
CA VAL A 28 0.84 -20.03 0.86
C VAL A 28 -0.66 -20.21 0.66
N ASN A 29 -1.31 -20.81 1.66
CA ASN A 29 -2.76 -20.84 1.78
C ASN A 29 -3.22 -19.69 2.69
N VAL A 30 -4.10 -18.83 2.17
CA VAL A 30 -4.79 -17.75 2.89
C VAL A 30 -6.28 -18.08 2.89
N SER A 31 -6.90 -18.18 4.06
CA SER A 31 -8.35 -18.37 4.17
C SER A 31 -9.02 -17.54 5.27
N HIS A 32 -10.32 -17.28 5.10
CA HIS A 32 -11.16 -16.58 6.09
C HIS A 32 -10.56 -15.22 6.49
N CYS A 33 -10.21 -14.39 5.51
CA CYS A 33 -9.63 -13.08 5.76
C CYS A 33 -10.69 -11.99 5.84
N ALA A 34 -10.63 -11.14 6.86
CA ALA A 34 -11.53 -9.98 7.03
C ALA A 34 -11.24 -8.81 6.07
N SER A 35 -10.24 -8.93 5.19
CA SER A 35 -9.79 -7.93 4.23
C SER A 35 -9.27 -8.62 2.95
N HIS A 36 -8.30 -8.02 2.26
CA HIS A 36 -7.59 -8.60 1.12
C HIS A 36 -6.72 -9.79 1.52
N GLY A 37 -6.53 -10.76 0.61
CA GLY A 37 -5.61 -11.87 0.86
C GLY A 37 -4.15 -11.44 0.75
N ILE A 38 -3.65 -11.28 -0.47
CA ILE A 38 -2.29 -10.80 -0.75
C ILE A 38 -2.38 -9.43 -1.42
N SER A 39 -1.74 -8.42 -0.85
CA SER A 39 -1.70 -7.07 -1.41
C SER A 39 -0.26 -6.60 -1.59
N LEU A 40 0.10 -6.29 -2.83
CA LEU A 40 1.41 -5.77 -3.20
C LEU A 40 1.27 -4.33 -3.68
N ILE A 41 2.08 -3.44 -3.13
CA ILE A 41 2.05 -2.00 -3.42
C ILE A 41 3.44 -1.58 -3.90
N SER A 42 3.47 -1.01 -5.09
CA SER A 42 4.67 -0.53 -5.79
C SER A 42 5.84 -1.54 -5.82
N PRO A 43 5.63 -2.82 -6.23
CA PRO A 43 6.76 -3.72 -6.49
C PRO A 43 7.60 -3.15 -7.64
N GLN A 44 8.92 -3.11 -7.46
CA GLN A 44 9.85 -2.46 -8.39
C GLN A 44 10.38 -3.39 -9.49
N TYR A 45 10.30 -4.70 -9.26
CA TYR A 45 10.86 -5.76 -10.10
C TYR A 45 9.92 -6.97 -10.13
N THR A 46 10.48 -8.14 -10.40
CA THR A 46 9.74 -9.40 -10.49
C THR A 46 9.13 -9.81 -9.15
N VAL A 47 7.82 -10.04 -9.16
CA VAL A 47 7.07 -10.71 -8.10
C VAL A 47 6.85 -12.17 -8.49
N SER A 48 6.99 -13.10 -7.55
CA SER A 48 6.68 -14.52 -7.78
C SER A 48 5.58 -14.98 -6.82
N LEU A 49 4.41 -15.35 -7.35
CA LEU A 49 3.26 -15.86 -6.59
C LEU A 49 2.91 -17.28 -7.07
N LEU A 50 3.70 -18.28 -6.69
CA LEU A 50 3.52 -19.65 -7.17
C LEU A 50 2.76 -20.52 -6.18
N PHE A 51 1.81 -21.32 -6.66
CA PHE A 51 1.09 -22.30 -5.83
C PHE A 51 0.47 -21.67 -4.56
N ASN A 52 -0.12 -20.49 -4.68
CA ASN A 52 -0.82 -19.86 -3.56
C ASN A 52 -2.32 -20.12 -3.67
N TRP A 53 -2.96 -20.44 -2.56
CA TRP A 53 -4.40 -20.61 -2.47
C TRP A 53 -4.96 -19.47 -1.64
N VAL A 54 -5.79 -18.62 -2.23
CA VAL A 54 -6.46 -17.53 -1.52
C VAL A 54 -7.95 -17.70 -1.67
N GLN A 55 -8.65 -17.97 -0.57
CA GLN A 55 -10.07 -18.30 -0.56
C GLN A 55 -10.78 -17.68 0.63
N HIS A 56 -12.10 -17.50 0.56
CA HIS A 56 -12.90 -16.98 1.66
C HIS A 56 -12.37 -15.64 2.22
N THR A 57 -11.98 -14.71 1.36
CA THR A 57 -11.58 -13.34 1.74
C THR A 57 -12.77 -12.40 1.57
N LEU A 58 -13.03 -11.52 2.55
CA LEU A 58 -14.08 -10.50 2.42
C LEU A 58 -13.70 -9.37 1.44
N GLY A 59 -12.40 -9.15 1.26
CA GLY A 59 -11.85 -8.26 0.24
C GLY A 59 -11.44 -9.02 -1.03
N VAL A 60 -10.60 -8.38 -1.83
CA VAL A 60 -10.00 -8.99 -3.03
C VAL A 60 -8.94 -10.03 -2.64
N GLY A 61 -8.94 -11.19 -3.30
CA GLY A 61 -7.98 -12.27 -3.02
C GLY A 61 -6.53 -11.84 -3.24
N VAL A 62 -6.20 -11.34 -4.43
CA VAL A 62 -4.86 -10.80 -4.74
C VAL A 62 -4.98 -9.41 -5.38
N THR A 63 -4.26 -8.43 -4.85
CA THR A 63 -4.16 -7.08 -5.40
C THR A 63 -2.70 -6.72 -5.65
N ILE A 64 -2.42 -6.15 -6.81
CA ILE A 64 -1.11 -5.60 -7.14
C ILE A 64 -1.34 -4.19 -7.69
N ALA A 65 -0.84 -3.19 -6.97
CA ALA A 65 -0.89 -1.80 -7.40
C ALA A 65 0.52 -1.32 -7.71
N SER A 66 0.81 -1.02 -8.98
CA SER A 66 2.06 -0.36 -9.36
C SER A 66 1.86 1.15 -9.26
N LEU A 67 2.63 1.81 -8.41
CA LEU A 67 2.59 3.26 -8.25
C LEU A 67 3.77 3.85 -9.04
N THR A 68 3.57 3.99 -10.35
CA THR A 68 4.51 4.66 -11.25
C THR A 68 4.10 6.13 -11.39
N GLY A 69 5.07 7.04 -11.36
CA GLY A 69 4.81 8.47 -11.37
C GLY A 69 4.47 9.00 -12.76
N GLU A 70 3.24 9.49 -12.94
CA GLU A 70 2.97 10.84 -13.45
C GLU A 70 1.64 11.27 -12.83
N GLY A 71 1.62 12.46 -12.23
CA GLY A 71 0.49 12.95 -11.43
C GLY A 71 -0.24 14.13 -12.06
N ARG A 72 0.06 14.45 -13.32
CA ARG A 72 -0.60 15.54 -14.04
C ARG A 72 -1.82 14.97 -14.75
N GLU A 73 -2.98 15.53 -14.47
CA GLU A 73 -4.08 15.54 -15.43
C GLU A 73 -3.82 16.73 -16.36
N GLY A 74 -3.46 16.45 -17.61
CA GLY A 74 -3.25 17.44 -18.65
C GLY A 74 -3.28 16.77 -20.01
N GLY A 75 -3.64 17.49 -21.07
CA GLY A 75 -3.71 16.92 -22.43
C GLY A 75 -2.39 16.30 -22.91
N GLU A 76 -1.27 16.72 -22.32
CA GLU A 76 0.09 16.22 -22.57
C GLU A 76 0.54 15.11 -21.61
N SER A 77 -0.30 14.70 -20.66
CA SER A 77 0.05 13.64 -19.72
C SER A 77 0.05 12.29 -20.41
N SER A 78 1.13 11.54 -20.21
CA SER A 78 1.23 10.18 -20.75
C SER A 78 0.48 9.14 -19.92
N PHE A 79 -0.16 9.56 -18.81
CA PHE A 79 -0.87 8.68 -17.88
C PHE A 79 -2.25 9.19 -17.50
N THR A 80 -3.19 8.26 -17.31
CA THR A 80 -4.48 8.52 -16.68
C THR A 80 -4.41 8.08 -15.21
N PRO A 81 -4.60 8.99 -14.23
CA PRO A 81 -4.57 8.62 -12.82
C PRO A 81 -5.56 7.51 -12.48
N ALA A 82 -5.12 6.52 -11.71
CA ALA A 82 -5.98 5.44 -11.25
C ALA A 82 -7.02 5.97 -10.25
N ARG A 83 -8.29 6.01 -10.67
CA ARG A 83 -9.39 6.60 -9.89
C ARG A 83 -9.89 5.72 -8.75
N GLN A 84 -9.82 4.40 -8.89
CA GLN A 84 -10.29 3.45 -7.89
C GLN A 84 -9.19 2.42 -7.62
N LEU A 85 -8.49 2.61 -6.51
CA LEU A 85 -7.45 1.72 -6.03
C LEU A 85 -7.95 1.09 -4.72
N PRO A 86 -8.13 -0.25 -4.66
CA PRO A 86 -8.48 -0.96 -3.42
C PRO A 86 -7.25 -1.06 -2.50
N LEU A 87 -6.62 0.08 -2.23
CA LEU A 87 -5.53 0.21 -1.29
C LEU A 87 -6.12 0.37 0.12
N PRO A 88 -5.66 -0.42 1.10
CA PRO A 88 -6.03 -0.23 2.51
C PRO A 88 -5.83 1.23 2.92
N ALA A 89 -6.70 1.75 3.77
CA ALA A 89 -6.64 3.15 4.20
C ALA A 89 -5.38 3.44 5.04
N HIS A 90 -4.91 2.44 5.79
CA HIS A 90 -3.73 2.54 6.64
C HIS A 90 -2.79 1.39 6.25
N ILE A 91 -1.66 1.76 5.68
CA ILE A 91 -0.67 0.83 5.15
C ILE A 91 0.59 1.05 5.97
N PHE A 92 1.07 -0.01 6.61
CA PHE A 92 2.33 0.03 7.33
C PHE A 92 3.46 0.45 6.36
N GLY A 93 4.18 1.51 6.71
CA GLY A 93 5.23 2.10 5.86
C GLY A 93 4.77 3.23 4.92
N LEU A 94 3.47 3.54 4.86
CA LEU A 94 2.99 4.81 4.28
C LEU A 94 2.65 5.80 5.39
N VAL A 95 2.90 7.08 5.10
CA VAL A 95 2.70 8.18 6.05
C VAL A 95 1.34 8.82 5.80
N ASP A 96 0.54 8.97 6.87
CA ASP A 96 -0.60 9.90 6.86
C ASP A 96 -0.08 11.33 7.06
N VAL A 97 -0.32 12.18 6.07
CA VAL A 97 0.10 13.59 6.09
C VAL A 97 -0.65 14.38 7.17
N CYS A 98 -1.86 13.96 7.54
CA CYS A 98 -2.67 14.59 8.58
C CYS A 98 -2.47 14.00 9.98
N ASP A 99 -1.62 12.96 10.12
CA ASP A 99 -1.28 12.40 11.42
C ASP A 99 -0.54 13.45 12.29
N PRO A 100 -0.84 13.54 13.60
CA PRO A 100 -0.34 14.60 14.48
C PRO A 100 1.17 14.64 14.66
N ALA A 101 1.91 13.55 14.39
CA ALA A 101 3.36 13.59 14.42
C ALA A 101 3.87 14.49 13.28
N LYS A 102 4.42 15.67 13.59
CA LYS A 102 4.73 16.66 12.55
C LYS A 102 6.00 16.34 11.76
N GLU A 103 6.92 15.61 12.36
CA GLU A 103 8.30 15.46 11.88
C GLU A 103 8.61 14.01 11.54
N ILE A 104 9.26 13.81 10.40
CA ILE A 104 9.75 12.51 9.96
C ILE A 104 11.24 12.64 9.69
N VAL A 105 12.03 11.86 10.44
CA VAL A 105 13.48 11.77 10.23
C VAL A 105 13.74 10.78 9.09
N VAL A 106 14.48 11.23 8.09
CA VAL A 106 14.86 10.49 6.90
C VAL A 106 16.33 10.14 6.99
N GLN A 107 16.64 8.84 7.04
CA GLN A 107 18.02 8.36 7.09
C GLN A 107 18.69 8.38 5.71
N GLU A 108 17.93 8.00 4.67
CA GLU A 108 18.47 7.91 3.30
C GLU A 108 17.59 8.66 2.30
N ARG A 109 16.50 8.02 1.85
CA ARG A 109 15.63 8.51 0.78
C ARG A 109 14.16 8.21 1.09
N VAL A 110 13.29 9.11 0.64
CA VAL A 110 11.82 8.92 0.69
C VAL A 110 11.28 8.94 -0.73
N VAL A 111 10.33 8.06 -1.01
CA VAL A 111 9.47 8.12 -2.20
C VAL A 111 8.11 8.62 -1.76
N LEU A 112 7.65 9.73 -2.34
CA LEU A 112 6.37 10.32 -1.99
C LEU A 112 5.28 9.81 -2.94
N TYR A 113 4.29 9.12 -2.37
CA TYR A 113 3.03 8.79 -3.04
C TYR A 113 1.90 9.55 -2.34
N TYR A 114 1.01 10.18 -3.11
CA TYR A 114 -0.17 10.83 -2.58
C TYR A 114 -1.43 10.10 -3.02
N LYS A 115 -2.34 9.88 -2.06
CA LYS A 115 -3.70 9.43 -2.29
C LYS A 115 -4.61 10.51 -1.72
N TYR A 116 -5.40 11.14 -2.58
CA TYR A 116 -6.37 12.13 -2.12
C TYR A 116 -7.53 11.46 -1.39
N ASN A 117 -8.02 12.12 -0.35
CA ASN A 117 -9.27 11.78 0.32
C ASN A 117 -10.41 12.65 -0.25
N ASN A 118 -11.66 12.23 -0.05
CA ASN A 118 -12.84 12.99 -0.46
C ASN A 118 -13.16 14.20 0.44
N LYS A 119 -12.32 14.46 1.46
CA LYS A 119 -12.44 15.61 2.36
C LYS A 119 -11.30 16.59 2.09
N PRO A 120 -11.58 17.85 1.74
CA PRO A 120 -10.54 18.86 1.60
C PRO A 120 -9.95 19.17 2.97
N VAL A 121 -8.65 18.94 3.11
CA VAL A 121 -7.89 19.20 4.34
C VAL A 121 -6.54 19.81 3.98
N SER A 122 -6.04 20.71 4.82
CA SER A 122 -4.71 21.31 4.68
C SER A 122 -3.82 20.79 5.79
N CYS A 123 -2.98 19.80 5.47
CA CYS A 123 -2.07 19.15 6.40
C CYS A 123 -0.63 19.31 5.92
N VAL A 124 0.32 19.43 6.85
CA VAL A 124 1.74 19.61 6.55
C VAL A 124 2.56 18.62 7.38
N LYS A 125 3.52 17.96 6.73
CA LYS A 125 4.52 17.08 7.34
C LYS A 125 5.90 17.62 7.00
N ILE A 126 6.80 17.66 7.98
CA ILE A 126 8.17 18.15 7.79
C ILE A 126 9.11 16.94 7.75
N PHE A 127 9.93 16.85 6.72
CA PHE A 127 10.95 15.82 6.58
C PHE A 127 12.32 16.41 6.88
N TYR A 128 13.05 15.82 7.81
CA TYR A 128 14.42 16.21 8.15
C TYR A 128 15.38 15.08 7.79
N ASN A 129 16.58 15.43 7.34
CA ASN A 129 17.67 14.46 7.21
C ASN A 129 18.21 14.13 8.62
N GLU A 130 18.45 12.86 8.90
CA GLU A 130 19.08 12.38 10.14
C GLU A 130 20.48 12.98 10.35
N PHE A 131 21.25 13.16 9.28
CA PHE A 131 22.67 13.55 9.32
C PHE A 131 22.90 15.07 9.24
N ARG A 132 22.12 15.84 9.99
CA ARG A 132 22.16 17.31 9.95
C ARG A 132 23.53 17.90 10.24
#